data_AF-A0A519ESS0-F1
#
_entry.id   AF-A0A519ESS0-F1
#
_cell.length_a   1.000
_cell.length_b   1.000
_cell.length_c   1.000
_cell.angle_alpha   90.00
_cell.angle_beta   90.00
_cell.angle_gamma   90.00
#
_symmetry.space_group_name_H-M   'P 1'
#
loop_
_entity.id
_entity.type
_entity.pdbx_description
1 polymer ?
#
loop_
_entity_poly.entity_id
_entity_poly.type
_entity_poly.pdbx_seq_one_letter_code
_entity_poly.pdbx_strand_id
1 'polypeptide(L)'
;MFSFIARRVGLLIPTFFGITLLTFALIRLIPGDPVEVMMGERRVDPEMHAQAMERLGLNKPLYAQYIDYVGKLAHGDLGESLRTRTSVWSEFTSLFPATLELSIAALIFAGILGLLAGVIAALKRGSLFDHGVMGISLAGYSMPIFWWGLILIMFFSVSLGWTPVSGRIDLL
;
A
#
# COMPACT_ATOMS: atom_id res chain seq x y z
N MET A 1 16.93 4.87 28.04
CA MET A 1 15.86 4.10 27.33
C MET A 1 14.52 4.83 27.35
N PHE A 2 14.00 5.29 28.51
CA PHE A 2 12.73 6.02 28.59
C PHE A 2 12.69 7.30 27.72
N SER A 3 13.70 8.18 27.82
CA SER A 3 13.82 9.38 26.97
C SER A 3 13.87 9.05 25.47
N PHE A 4 14.50 7.93 25.08
CA PHE A 4 14.52 7.47 23.69
C PHE A 4 13.14 7.01 23.22
N ILE A 5 12.42 6.22 24.03
CA ILE A 5 11.05 5.78 23.72
C ILE A 5 10.12 6.99 23.64
N ALA A 6 10.18 7.90 24.61
CA ALA A 6 9.37 9.12 24.63
C ALA A 6 9.61 10.00 23.39
N ARG A 7 10.87 10.18 22.98
CA ARG A 7 11.20 10.90 21.75
C ARG A 7 10.62 10.20 20.51
N ARG A 8 10.68 8.87 20.46
CA ARG A 8 10.19 8.09 19.31
C ARG A 8 8.66 8.09 19.22
N VAL A 9 7.97 7.94 20.35
CA VAL A 9 6.51 8.08 20.45
C VAL A 9 6.08 9.51 20.14
N GLY A 10 6.83 10.50 20.61
CA GLY A 10 6.60 11.91 20.29
C GLY A 10 6.69 12.21 18.80
N LEU A 11 7.55 11.51 18.05
CA LEU A 11 7.63 11.62 16.58
C LEU A 11 6.44 10.97 15.86
N LEU A 12 5.71 10.03 16.49
CA LEU A 12 4.52 9.44 15.89
C LEU A 12 3.42 10.48 15.70
N ILE A 13 3.26 11.41 16.64
CA ILE A 13 2.20 12.42 16.60
C ILE A 13 2.29 13.29 15.32
N PRO A 14 3.41 13.99 15.04
CA PRO A 14 3.52 14.78 13.81
C PRO A 14 3.51 13.91 12.55
N THR A 15 4.01 12.68 12.59
CA THR A 15 3.94 11.76 11.45
C THR A 15 2.51 11.35 11.12
N PHE A 16 1.72 10.94 12.12
CA PHE A 16 0.30 10.59 11.94
C PHE A 16 -0.52 11.80 11.48
N PHE A 17 -0.26 12.97 12.08
CA PHE A 17 -0.89 14.21 11.65
C PHE A 17 -0.56 14.50 10.18
N GLY A 18 0.71 14.41 9.79
CA GLY A 18 1.15 14.63 8.40
C GLY A 18 0.51 13.64 7.42
N ILE A 19 0.47 12.35 7.75
CA ILE A 19 -0.14 11.32 6.90
C ILE A 19 -1.64 11.52 6.77
N THR A 20 -2.36 11.75 7.88
CA THR A 20 -3.81 11.94 7.86
C THR A 20 -4.18 13.20 7.07
N LEU A 21 -3.45 14.31 7.28
CA LEU A 21 -3.67 15.55 6.54
C LEU A 21 -3.39 15.37 5.05
N LEU A 22 -2.28 14.70 4.70
CA LEU A 22 -1.92 14.44 3.31
C LEU A 22 -2.97 13.56 2.62
N THR A 23 -3.34 12.43 3.22
CA THR A 23 -4.36 11.52 2.66
C THR A 23 -5.70 12.22 2.51
N PHE A 24 -6.11 12.98 3.51
CA PHE A 24 -7.33 13.77 3.48
C PHE A 24 -7.32 14.80 2.35
N ALA A 25 -6.21 15.54 2.20
CA ALA A 25 -6.05 16.52 1.13
C ALA A 25 -6.06 15.85 -0.26
N LEU A 26 -5.32 14.75 -0.44
CA LEU A 26 -5.26 14.03 -1.71
C LEU A 26 -6.64 13.58 -2.18
N ILE A 27 -7.45 12.99 -1.30
CA ILE A 27 -8.81 12.54 -1.66
C ILE A 27 -9.69 13.72 -2.12
N ARG A 28 -9.53 14.90 -1.51
CA ARG A 28 -10.32 16.11 -1.83
C ARG A 28 -9.80 16.89 -3.02
N LEU A 29 -8.56 16.64 -3.42
CA LEU A 29 -7.96 17.19 -4.63
C LEU A 29 -8.36 16.40 -5.88
N ILE A 30 -8.86 15.16 -5.72
CA ILE A 30 -9.40 14.39 -6.84
C ILE A 30 -10.62 15.14 -7.38
N PRO A 31 -10.61 15.56 -8.65
CA PRO A 31 -11.76 16.22 -9.25
C PRO A 31 -12.92 15.23 -9.39
N GLY A 32 -14.11 15.66 -8.99
CA GLY A 32 -15.33 14.85 -9.04
C GLY A 32 -16.14 15.00 -7.75
N ASP A 33 -17.44 14.74 -7.83
CA ASP A 33 -18.31 14.76 -6.67
C ASP A 33 -18.29 13.37 -5.98
N PRO A 34 -17.87 13.28 -4.70
CA PRO A 34 -17.82 11.99 -3.98
C PRO A 34 -19.18 11.27 -3.96
N VAL A 35 -20.28 12.01 -3.90
CA VAL A 35 -21.63 11.44 -3.92
C VAL A 35 -21.95 10.84 -5.30
N GLU A 36 -21.57 11.53 -6.37
CA GLU A 36 -21.73 10.99 -7.74
C GLU A 36 -20.87 9.75 -7.95
N VAL A 37 -19.62 9.76 -7.47
CA VAL A 37 -18.72 8.60 -7.53
C VAL A 37 -19.29 7.40 -6.77
N MET A 38 -19.89 7.63 -5.58
CA MET A 38 -20.55 6.58 -4.81
C MET A 38 -21.79 6.00 -5.50
N MET A 39 -22.55 6.83 -6.22
CA MET A 39 -23.82 6.44 -6.85
C MET A 39 -23.63 5.86 -8.27
N GLY A 40 -22.47 6.09 -8.89
CA GLY A 40 -22.12 5.60 -10.22
C GLY A 40 -22.91 6.29 -11.34
N GLU A 41 -23.14 5.58 -12.45
CA GLU A 41 -23.84 6.12 -13.64
C GLU A 41 -25.35 6.41 -13.42
N ARG A 42 -25.88 6.13 -12.23
CA ARG A 42 -27.29 6.44 -11.92
C ARG A 42 -27.41 7.95 -11.66
N ARG A 43 -28.22 8.63 -12.49
CA ARG A 43 -28.59 10.04 -12.25
C ARG A 43 -29.08 10.19 -10.82
N VAL A 44 -28.35 10.98 -10.04
CA VAL A 44 -28.72 11.30 -8.66
C VAL A 44 -29.80 12.39 -8.73
N ASP A 45 -30.95 12.11 -8.13
CA ASP A 45 -31.97 13.14 -7.89
C ASP A 45 -31.35 14.24 -7.00
N PRO A 46 -31.44 15.54 -7.35
CA PRO A 46 -30.87 16.63 -6.57
C PRO A 46 -31.21 16.58 -5.07
N GLU A 47 -32.40 16.09 -4.70
CA GLU A 47 -32.78 15.92 -3.30
C GLU A 47 -31.99 14.81 -2.60
N MET A 48 -31.78 13.67 -3.28
CA MET A 48 -30.97 12.57 -2.76
C MET A 48 -29.50 12.96 -2.64
N HIS A 49 -29.00 13.78 -3.58
CA HIS A 49 -27.64 14.30 -3.56
C HIS A 49 -27.40 15.19 -2.33
N ALA A 50 -28.28 16.16 -2.09
CA ALA A 50 -28.19 17.05 -0.94
C ALA A 50 -28.21 16.29 0.40
N GLN A 51 -29.09 15.28 0.50
CA GLN A 51 -29.16 14.40 1.68
C GLN A 51 -27.87 13.60 1.88
N ALA A 52 -27.26 13.10 0.81
CA ALA A 52 -26.00 12.37 0.89
C ALA A 52 -24.84 13.28 1.29
N MET A 53 -24.76 14.49 0.73
CA MET A 53 -23.76 15.50 1.11
C MET A 53 -23.84 15.86 2.59
N GLU A 54 -25.04 15.99 3.13
CA GLU A 54 -25.26 16.27 4.55
C GLU A 54 -24.90 15.07 5.43
N ARG A 55 -25.34 13.85 5.07
CA ARG A 55 -25.01 12.62 5.82
C ARG A 55 -23.51 12.34 5.87
N LEU A 56 -22.80 12.62 4.78
CA LEU A 56 -21.35 12.44 4.70
C LEU A 56 -20.57 13.64 5.28
N GLY A 57 -21.26 14.72 5.67
CA GLY A 57 -20.64 15.94 6.19
C GLY A 57 -19.81 16.70 5.15
N LEU A 58 -20.00 16.42 3.86
CA LEU A 58 -19.27 17.05 2.76
C LEU A 58 -19.67 18.51 2.53
N ASN A 59 -20.82 18.93 3.08
CA ASN A 59 -21.29 20.31 3.11
C ASN A 59 -20.57 21.21 4.14
N LYS A 60 -19.82 20.64 5.09
CA LYS A 60 -19.09 21.39 6.13
C LYS A 60 -17.82 22.04 5.56
N PRO A 61 -17.29 23.10 6.18
CA PRO A 61 -15.98 23.62 5.79
C PRO A 61 -14.86 22.59 6.02
N LEU A 62 -13.80 22.63 5.22
CA LEU A 62 -12.75 21.59 5.17
C LEU A 62 -12.13 21.27 6.54
N TYR A 63 -11.91 22.29 7.38
CA TYR A 63 -11.34 22.07 8.71
C TYR A 63 -12.26 21.24 9.61
N ALA A 64 -13.58 21.45 9.54
CA ALA A 64 -14.55 20.69 10.32
C ALA A 64 -14.63 19.24 9.84
N GLN A 65 -14.58 19.03 8.52
CA GLN A 65 -14.52 17.69 7.96
C GLN A 65 -13.24 16.95 8.38
N TYR A 66 -12.11 17.64 8.52
CA TYR A 66 -10.85 17.06 8.98
C TYR A 66 -10.93 16.65 10.44
N ILE A 67 -11.50 17.51 11.29
CA ILE A 67 -11.70 17.21 12.71
C ILE A 67 -12.63 16.00 12.87
N ASP A 68 -13.72 15.92 12.12
CA ASP A 68 -14.62 14.77 12.13
C ASP A 68 -13.90 13.49 11.66
N TYR A 69 -13.09 13.58 10.61
CA TYR A 69 -12.31 12.46 10.07
C TYR A 69 -11.30 11.93 11.10
N VAL A 70 -10.50 12.81 11.70
CA VAL A 70 -9.53 12.43 12.74
C VAL A 70 -10.24 11.92 14.00
N GLY A 71 -11.39 12.50 14.35
CA GLY A 71 -12.23 12.06 15.46
C GLY A 71 -12.71 10.62 15.28
N LYS A 72 -13.25 10.27 14.11
CA LYS A 72 -13.64 8.90 13.77
C LYS A 72 -12.45 7.93 13.83
N LEU A 73 -11.34 8.32 13.21
CA LEU A 73 -10.10 7.52 13.19
C LEU A 73 -9.58 7.23 14.61
N ALA A 74 -9.63 8.22 15.50
CA ALA A 74 -9.21 8.07 16.90
C ALA A 74 -10.09 7.10 17.70
N HIS A 75 -11.35 6.91 17.29
CA HIS A 75 -12.26 5.92 17.88
C HIS A 75 -12.20 4.56 17.18
N GLY A 76 -11.29 4.38 16.21
CA GLY A 76 -11.14 3.14 15.43
C GLY A 76 -12.15 3.01 14.29
N ASP A 77 -12.93 4.05 14.00
CA ASP A 77 -13.81 4.08 12.84
C ASP A 77 -13.03 4.52 11.60
N LEU A 78 -12.70 3.53 10.76
CA LEU A 78 -12.03 3.74 9.46
C LEU A 78 -13.01 4.09 8.34
N GLY A 79 -14.32 4.04 8.60
CA GLY A 79 -15.37 4.25 7.63
C GLY A 79 -15.57 3.11 6.64
N GLU A 80 -16.32 3.43 5.59
CA GLU A 80 -16.64 2.54 4.48
C GLU A 80 -15.93 2.99 3.20
N SER A 81 -15.56 2.00 2.38
CA SER A 81 -15.00 2.25 1.06
C SER A 81 -16.06 2.80 0.11
N LEU A 82 -15.78 3.94 -0.52
CA LEU A 82 -16.67 4.55 -1.52
C LEU A 82 -16.86 3.66 -2.76
N ARG A 83 -15.93 2.74 -3.02
CA ARG A 83 -15.93 1.85 -4.19
C ARG A 83 -16.63 0.52 -3.92
N THR A 84 -16.22 -0.16 -2.85
CA THR A 84 -16.70 -1.53 -2.52
C THR A 84 -17.90 -1.51 -1.58
N ARG A 85 -18.22 -0.37 -0.95
CA ARG A 85 -19.31 -0.19 0.01
C ARG A 85 -19.25 -1.16 1.20
N THR A 86 -18.04 -1.56 1.57
CA THR A 86 -17.75 -2.38 2.73
C THR A 86 -16.88 -1.61 3.72
N SER A 87 -16.85 -2.06 4.98
CA SER A 87 -15.97 -1.47 5.99
C SER A 87 -14.51 -1.58 5.56
N VAL A 88 -13.76 -0.47 5.65
CA VAL A 88 -12.32 -0.42 5.31
C VAL A 88 -11.53 -1.45 6.12
N TRP A 89 -11.91 -1.68 7.39
CA TRP A 89 -11.27 -2.69 8.22
C TRP A 89 -11.42 -4.10 7.65
N SER A 90 -12.61 -4.45 7.17
CA SER A 90 -12.86 -5.77 6.59
C SER A 90 -12.02 -6.01 5.33
N GLU A 91 -11.94 -5.01 4.44
CA GLU A 91 -11.13 -5.07 3.21
C GLU A 91 -9.62 -5.13 3.54
N PHE A 92 -9.17 -4.36 4.54
CA PHE A 92 -7.80 -4.42 5.02
C PHE A 92 -7.46 -5.82 5.52
N THR A 93 -8.28 -6.40 6.42
CA THR A 93 -8.00 -7.72 6.99
C THR A 93 -8.10 -8.86 5.97
N SER A 94 -8.83 -8.71 4.87
CA SER A 94 -8.85 -9.73 3.81
C SER A 94 -7.59 -9.72 2.94
N LEU A 95 -6.96 -8.56 2.77
CA LEU A 95 -5.80 -8.38 1.87
C LEU A 95 -4.45 -8.39 2.61
N PHE A 96 -4.44 -7.92 3.86
CA PHE A 96 -3.24 -7.79 4.67
C PHE A 96 -2.46 -9.11 4.87
N PRO A 97 -3.10 -10.28 5.09
CA PRO A 97 -2.39 -11.55 5.21
C PRO A 97 -1.55 -11.90 3.98
N ALA A 98 -2.06 -11.64 2.78
CA ALA A 98 -1.31 -11.91 1.55
C ALA A 98 -0.05 -11.00 1.44
N THR A 99 -0.16 -9.75 1.88
CA THR A 99 0.98 -8.83 1.94
C THR A 99 2.02 -9.31 2.95
N LEU A 100 1.58 -9.80 4.12
CA LEU A 100 2.48 -10.37 5.12
C LEU A 100 3.18 -11.64 4.61
N GLU A 101 2.44 -12.59 4.06
CA GLU A 101 2.98 -13.83 3.47
C GLU A 101 4.06 -13.50 2.42
N LEU A 102 3.75 -12.61 1.48
CA LEU A 102 4.68 -12.20 0.43
C LEU A 102 5.92 -11.49 1.01
N SER A 103 5.72 -10.56 1.95
CA SER A 103 6.82 -9.78 2.54
C SER A 103 7.77 -10.65 3.35
N ILE A 104 7.22 -11.59 4.14
CA ILE A 104 8.02 -12.52 4.95
C ILE A 104 8.79 -13.48 4.04
N ALA A 105 8.14 -14.04 3.01
CA ALA A 105 8.82 -14.91 2.05
C ALA A 105 9.96 -14.17 1.34
N ALA A 106 9.71 -12.94 0.90
CA ALA A 106 10.72 -12.10 0.27
C ALA A 106 11.89 -11.78 1.23
N LEU A 107 11.62 -11.45 2.49
CA LEU A 107 12.64 -11.18 3.50
C LEU A 107 13.51 -12.40 3.78
N ILE A 108 12.92 -13.59 3.89
CA ILE A 108 13.65 -14.84 4.09
C ILE A 108 14.54 -15.13 2.88
N PHE A 109 13.97 -15.04 1.67
CA PHE A 109 14.70 -15.31 0.44
C PHE A 109 15.86 -14.33 0.22
N ALA A 110 15.60 -13.03 0.36
CA ALA A 110 16.60 -11.98 0.22
C ALA A 110 17.64 -12.04 1.34
N GLY A 111 17.22 -12.32 2.58
CA GLY A 111 18.10 -12.47 3.72
C GLY A 111 19.06 -13.64 3.56
N ILE A 112 18.56 -14.83 3.20
CA ILE A 112 19.40 -16.02 3.02
C ILE A 112 20.31 -15.87 1.81
N LEU A 113 19.75 -15.64 0.62
CA LEU A 113 20.55 -15.63 -0.60
C LEU A 113 21.44 -14.39 -0.70
N GLY A 114 20.90 -13.22 -0.35
CA GLY A 114 21.65 -11.97 -0.39
C GLY A 114 22.80 -11.94 0.60
N LEU A 115 22.58 -12.41 1.84
CA LEU A 115 23.65 -12.48 2.84
C LEU A 115 24.71 -13.49 2.45
N LEU A 116 24.32 -14.71 2.02
CA LEU A 116 25.29 -15.74 1.63
C LEU A 116 26.11 -15.29 0.42
N ALA A 117 25.46 -14.79 -0.64
CA ALA A 117 26.16 -14.29 -1.82
C ALA A 117 27.08 -13.10 -1.48
N GLY A 118 26.60 -12.16 -0.66
CA GLY A 118 27.36 -10.99 -0.22
C GLY A 118 28.58 -11.35 0.63
N VAL A 119 28.43 -12.28 1.58
CA VAL A 119 29.55 -12.77 2.42
C VAL A 119 30.59 -13.49 1.55
N ILE A 120 30.17 -14.37 0.65
CA ILE A 120 31.10 -15.09 -0.23
C ILE A 120 31.82 -14.14 -1.18
N ALA A 121 31.11 -13.16 -1.76
CA ALA A 121 31.70 -12.13 -2.61
C ALA A 121 32.75 -11.31 -1.84
N ALA A 122 32.43 -10.90 -0.61
CA ALA A 122 33.36 -10.16 0.26
C ALA A 122 34.62 -10.97 0.62
N LEU A 123 34.47 -12.26 0.91
CA LEU A 123 35.60 -13.16 1.19
C LEU A 123 36.46 -13.42 -0.05
N LYS A 124 35.86 -13.45 -1.24
CA LYS A 124 36.54 -13.65 -2.54
C LYS A 124 36.63 -12.36 -3.34
N ARG A 125 36.93 -11.25 -2.67
CA ARG A 125 36.99 -9.92 -3.29
C ARG A 125 37.90 -9.91 -4.52
N GLY A 126 37.44 -9.28 -5.60
CA GLY A 126 38.15 -9.18 -6.87
C GLY A 126 38.05 -10.43 -7.76
N SER A 127 37.38 -11.49 -7.31
CA SER A 127 37.13 -12.68 -8.14
C SER A 127 36.02 -12.45 -9.16
N LEU A 128 35.90 -13.36 -10.15
CA LEU A 128 34.78 -13.36 -11.09
C LEU A 128 33.42 -13.53 -10.38
N PHE A 129 33.40 -14.25 -9.25
CA PHE A 129 32.18 -14.41 -8.46
C PHE A 129 31.74 -13.10 -7.81
N ASP A 130 32.68 -12.35 -7.21
CA ASP A 130 32.43 -11.03 -6.64
C ASP A 130 31.87 -10.06 -7.70
N HIS A 131 32.54 -9.95 -8.84
CA HIS A 131 32.06 -9.12 -9.96
C HIS A 131 30.70 -9.57 -10.50
N GLY A 132 30.45 -10.88 -10.57
CA GLY A 132 29.17 -11.43 -10.99
C GLY A 132 28.02 -11.08 -10.03
N VAL A 133 28.24 -11.26 -8.73
CA VAL A 133 27.26 -10.89 -7.68
C VAL A 133 27.00 -9.38 -7.73
N MET A 134 28.04 -8.56 -7.77
CA MET A 134 27.92 -7.10 -7.86
C MET A 134 27.17 -6.66 -9.12
N GLY A 135 27.45 -7.28 -10.26
CA GLY A 135 26.76 -7.00 -11.53
C GLY A 135 25.28 -7.36 -11.47
N ILE A 136 24.93 -8.53 -10.93
CA ILE A 136 23.53 -8.95 -10.74
C ILE A 136 22.82 -8.02 -9.76
N SER A 137 23.45 -7.67 -8.63
CA SER A 137 22.88 -6.75 -7.66
C SER A 137 22.63 -5.37 -8.26
N LEU A 138 23.58 -4.85 -9.06
CA LEU A 138 23.44 -3.57 -9.74
C LEU A 138 22.33 -3.60 -10.78
N ALA A 139 22.26 -4.64 -11.61
CA ALA A 139 21.19 -4.80 -12.60
C ALA A 139 19.82 -4.92 -11.92
N GLY A 140 19.75 -5.70 -10.84
CA GLY A 140 18.54 -5.87 -10.02
C GLY A 140 18.06 -4.54 -9.44
N TYR A 141 18.97 -3.73 -8.88
CA TYR A 141 18.65 -2.44 -8.28
C TYR A 141 18.34 -1.33 -9.29
N SER A 142 18.98 -1.35 -10.46
CA SER A 142 18.89 -0.26 -11.45
C SER A 142 17.60 -0.29 -12.27
N MET A 143 16.98 -1.46 -12.41
CA MET A 143 15.74 -1.60 -13.15
C MET A 143 14.52 -1.24 -12.29
N PRO A 144 13.48 -0.61 -12.88
CA PRO A 144 12.24 -0.36 -12.16
C PRO A 144 11.60 -1.66 -11.64
N ILE A 145 11.07 -1.64 -10.42
CA ILE A 145 10.48 -2.83 -9.78
C ILE A 145 9.33 -3.41 -10.61
N PHE A 146 8.49 -2.55 -11.21
CA PHE A 146 7.39 -3.02 -12.07
C PHE A 146 7.89 -3.79 -13.29
N TRP A 147 9.05 -3.41 -13.83
CA TRP A 147 9.64 -4.05 -15.00
C TRP A 147 10.10 -5.47 -14.66
N TRP A 148 10.76 -5.64 -13.50
CA TRP A 148 11.07 -6.98 -12.97
C TRP A 148 9.83 -7.82 -12.75
N GLY A 149 8.77 -7.23 -12.17
CA GLY A 149 7.49 -7.91 -11.99
C GLY A 149 6.96 -8.49 -13.30
N LEU A 150 6.94 -7.68 -14.38
CA LEU A 150 6.46 -8.12 -15.69
C LEU A 150 7.34 -9.22 -16.32
N ILE A 151 8.68 -9.08 -16.26
CA ILE A 151 9.60 -10.11 -16.79
C ILE A 151 9.42 -11.42 -16.04
N LEU A 152 9.33 -11.38 -14.71
CA LEU A 152 9.17 -12.58 -13.89
C LEU A 152 7.83 -13.27 -14.16
N ILE A 153 6.75 -12.53 -14.35
CA ILE A 153 5.44 -13.09 -14.76
C ILE A 153 5.56 -13.75 -16.14
N MET A 154 6.15 -13.08 -17.13
CA MET A 154 6.32 -13.65 -18.48
C MET A 154 7.15 -14.93 -18.46
N PHE A 155 8.20 -14.98 -17.64
CA PHE A 155 9.07 -16.14 -17.56
C PHE A 155 8.43 -17.28 -16.75
N PHE A 156 8.03 -17.03 -15.51
CA PHE A 156 7.55 -18.07 -14.60
C PHE A 156 6.09 -18.46 -14.80
N SER A 157 5.23 -17.51 -15.14
CA SER A 157 3.80 -17.79 -15.32
C SER A 157 3.48 -18.17 -16.76
N VAL A 158 3.93 -17.38 -17.74
CA VAL A 158 3.55 -17.60 -19.15
C VAL A 158 4.41 -18.66 -19.84
N SER A 159 5.74 -18.56 -19.75
CA SER A 159 6.62 -19.51 -20.46
C SER A 159 6.74 -20.86 -19.74
N LEU A 160 6.89 -20.84 -18.41
CA LEU A 160 7.14 -22.05 -17.62
C LEU A 160 5.87 -22.67 -17.03
N GLY A 161 4.79 -21.89 -16.86
CA GLY A 161 3.54 -22.38 -16.26
C GLY A 161 3.66 -22.74 -14.78
N TRP A 162 4.65 -22.20 -14.06
CA TRP A 162 4.89 -22.55 -12.65
C TRP A 162 3.92 -21.87 -11.68
N THR A 163 3.39 -20.72 -12.07
CA THR A 163 2.51 -19.89 -11.23
C THR A 163 1.39 -19.28 -12.06
N PRO A 164 0.22 -19.00 -11.47
CA PRO A 164 -0.82 -18.26 -12.17
C PRO A 164 -0.36 -16.84 -12.51
N VAL A 165 -0.84 -16.30 -13.63
CA VAL A 165 -0.53 -14.93 -14.07
C VAL A 165 -1.12 -13.87 -13.12
N SER A 166 -2.23 -14.20 -12.46
CA SER A 166 -2.91 -13.34 -11.51
C SER A 166 -3.70 -14.15 -10.48
N GLY A 167 -3.93 -13.56 -9.31
CA GLY A 167 -4.67 -14.22 -8.23
C GLY A 167 -3.77 -15.05 -7.30
N ARG A 168 -4.32 -15.43 -6.15
CA ARG A 168 -3.60 -16.15 -5.09
C ARG A 168 -3.60 -17.68 -5.30
N ILE A 169 -4.65 -18.20 -5.92
CA ILE A 169 -4.85 -19.63 -6.20
C ILE A 169 -5.34 -19.69 -7.65
N ASP A 170 -4.78 -20.61 -8.43
CA ASP A 170 -5.18 -20.81 -9.82
C ASP A 170 -6.67 -21.17 -9.90
N LEU A 171 -7.37 -20.73 -10.94
CA LEU A 171 -8.81 -20.97 -11.13
C LEU A 171 -9.10 -22.35 -11.77
N LEU A 172 -8.13 -23.27 -11.75
CA LEU A 172 -8.22 -24.62 -12.29
C LEU A 172 -8.46 -25.66 -11.19
#